data_AF-K9FXZ5-F1
#
_entry.id   AF-K9FXZ5-F1
#
_cell.length_a   1.000
_cell.length_b   1.000
_cell.length_c   1.000
_cell.angle_alpha   90.00
_cell.angle_beta   90.00
_cell.angle_gamma   90.00
#
_symmetry.space_group_name_H-M   'P 1'
#
loop_
_entity.id
_entity.type
_entity.pdbx_description
1 polymer ?
#
loop_
_entity_poly.entity_id
_entity_poly.type
_entity_poly.pdbx_seq_one_letter_code
_entity_poly.pdbx_strand_id
1 'polypeptide(L)'
;MEHYYMPPEQLYYEVMSCSQTGPGIYPFLVEKAMQAGFKPVHAKVKSTGLVVNRIGASIKGEILLVLADGVTDAPTVDEIFKSWFKAAKGPC
;
A
#
# COMPACT_ATOMS: atom_id res chain seq x y z
N MET A 1 4.15 -3.82 -13.86
CA MET A 1 4.35 -2.44 -13.36
C MET A 1 4.83 -2.58 -11.94
N GLU A 2 5.95 -1.95 -11.61
CA GLU A 2 6.57 -1.97 -10.27
C GLU A 2 6.23 -0.65 -9.58
N HIS A 3 5.84 -0.71 -8.31
CA HIS A 3 5.51 0.48 -7.53
C HIS A 3 6.23 0.43 -6.20
N TYR A 4 7.09 1.43 -6.00
CA TYR A 4 7.85 1.64 -4.78
C TYR A 4 7.01 2.47 -3.80
N TYR A 5 7.05 2.09 -2.53
CA TYR A 5 6.44 2.89 -1.46
C TYR A 5 7.45 3.90 -0.91
N MET A 6 6.95 5.06 -0.47
CA MET A 6 7.71 6.02 0.33
C MET A 6 7.45 5.75 1.82
N PRO A 7 8.42 5.99 2.73
CA PRO A 7 9.78 6.52 2.53
C PRO A 7 10.77 5.43 2.06
N PRO A 8 11.99 5.76 1.58
CA PRO A 8 12.91 4.82 0.92
C PRO A 8 13.35 3.63 1.79
N GLU A 9 13.15 3.68 3.11
CA GLU A 9 13.38 2.58 4.03
C GLU A 9 12.31 1.48 3.94
N GLN A 10 11.21 1.73 3.21
CA GLN A 10 10.13 0.77 3.04
C GLN A 10 10.55 -0.36 2.11
N LEU A 11 10.82 -1.54 2.68
CA LEU A 11 11.27 -2.71 1.94
C LEU A 11 10.14 -3.45 1.19
N TYR A 12 8.88 -3.15 1.48
CA TYR A 12 7.77 -3.73 0.74
C TYR A 12 7.62 -3.02 -0.60
N TYR A 13 7.34 -3.78 -1.66
CA TYR A 13 6.97 -3.22 -2.95
C TYR A 13 6.12 -4.27 -3.68
N GLU A 14 5.22 -3.81 -4.55
CA GLU A 14 4.31 -4.72 -5.23
C GLU A 14 4.71 -4.96 -6.68
N VAL A 15 4.69 -6.24 -7.06
CA VAL A 15 4.93 -6.69 -8.43
C VAL A 15 3.61 -7.18 -9.00
N MET A 16 3.07 -6.46 -9.99
CA MET A 16 1.92 -6.92 -10.77
C MET A 16 2.32 -7.42 -12.15
N SER A 17 1.88 -8.63 -12.48
CA SER A 17 1.84 -9.15 -13.84
C SER A 17 0.74 -8.45 -14.66
N CYS A 18 1.06 -8.07 -15.89
CA CYS A 18 0.08 -7.59 -16.88
C CYS A 18 -0.25 -8.73 -17.85
N SER A 19 -1.27 -8.56 -18.70
CA SER A 19 -1.70 -9.54 -19.72
C SER A 19 -0.63 -9.84 -20.79
N GLN A 20 0.45 -9.07 -20.84
CA GLN A 20 1.61 -9.31 -21.71
C GLN A 20 2.82 -9.92 -20.95
N THR A 21 2.70 -10.11 -19.65
CA THR A 21 3.77 -10.61 -18.78
C THR A 21 3.73 -12.14 -18.79
N GLY A 22 4.72 -12.78 -19.43
CA GLY A 22 4.81 -14.24 -19.49
C GLY A 22 4.87 -14.86 -18.08
N PRO A 23 4.20 -16.00 -17.83
CA PRO A 23 4.06 -16.58 -16.50
C PRO A 23 5.38 -16.94 -15.80
N GLY A 24 6.47 -17.09 -16.56
CA GLY A 24 7.80 -17.42 -16.03
C GLY A 24 8.63 -16.26 -15.49
N ILE A 25 8.24 -14.99 -15.72
CA ILE A 25 9.06 -13.85 -15.26
C ILE A 25 8.78 -13.47 -13.81
N TYR A 26 7.63 -13.87 -13.26
CA TYR A 26 7.25 -13.52 -11.89
C TYR A 26 8.19 -14.14 -10.84
N PRO A 27 8.52 -15.45 -10.89
CA PRO A 27 9.51 -16.04 -10.00
C PRO A 27 10.88 -15.33 -10.07
N PHE A 28 11.31 -14.97 -11.28
CA PHE A 28 12.56 -14.24 -11.50
C PHE A 28 12.54 -12.84 -10.86
N LEU A 29 11.45 -12.08 -11.02
CA LEU A 29 11.31 -10.74 -10.43
C LEU A 29 11.26 -10.80 -8.91
N VAL A 30 10.54 -11.77 -8.33
CA VAL A 30 10.50 -12.00 -6.87
C VAL A 30 11.89 -12.33 -6.34
N GLU A 31 12.59 -13.25 -6.99
CA GLU A 31 13.93 -13.66 -6.58
C GLU A 31 14.91 -12.48 -6.58
N LYS A 32 14.91 -11.68 -7.67
CA LYS A 32 15.78 -10.50 -7.78
C LYS A 32 15.46 -9.44 -6.73
N ALA A 33 14.19 -9.28 -6.39
CA ALA A 33 13.79 -8.36 -5.34
C ALA A 33 14.27 -8.77 -3.95
N MET A 34 14.12 -10.05 -3.64
CA MET A 34 14.58 -10.61 -2.37
C MET A 34 16.10 -10.48 -2.26
N GLN A 35 16.84 -10.71 -3.36
CA GLN A 35 18.29 -10.48 -3.43
C GLN A 35 18.67 -9.02 -3.17
N ALA A 36 17.83 -8.07 -3.58
CA ALA A 36 18.00 -6.64 -3.33
C ALA A 36 17.47 -6.16 -1.96
N GLY A 37 16.99 -7.07 -1.09
CA GLY A 37 16.49 -6.75 0.25
C GLY A 37 15.02 -6.36 0.33
N PHE A 38 14.29 -6.41 -0.79
CA PHE A 38 12.87 -6.11 -0.83
C PHE A 38 11.99 -7.31 -0.45
N LYS A 39 10.76 -7.01 -0.03
CA LYS A 39 9.70 -7.96 0.31
C LYS A 39 8.56 -7.85 -0.71
N PRO A 40 8.64 -8.60 -1.83
CA PRO A 40 7.63 -8.54 -2.89
C PRO A 40 6.29 -9.11 -2.41
N VAL A 41 5.19 -8.43 -2.75
CA VAL A 41 3.82 -8.90 -2.49
C VAL A 41 3.15 -9.27 -3.82
N HIS A 42 2.57 -10.49 -3.89
CA HIS A 42 1.84 -10.96 -5.07
C HIS A 42 0.37 -10.55 -5.01
N ALA A 43 -0.06 -9.70 -5.95
CA ALA A 43 -1.47 -9.53 -6.22
C ALA A 43 -2.00 -10.75 -6.98
N LYS A 44 -2.79 -11.61 -6.31
CA LYS A 44 -3.36 -12.85 -6.88
C LYS A 44 -4.28 -12.62 -8.10
N VAL A 45 -4.80 -11.42 -8.25
CA VAL A 45 -5.65 -10.99 -9.36
C VAL A 45 -5.24 -9.59 -9.79
N LYS A 46 -5.56 -9.22 -11.04
CA LYS A 46 -5.30 -7.87 -11.56
C LYS A 46 -6.04 -6.84 -10.69
N SER A 47 -5.30 -5.97 -10.01
CA SER A 47 -5.85 -4.92 -9.15
C SER A 47 -5.35 -3.56 -9.62
N THR A 48 -6.24 -2.75 -10.20
CA THR A 48 -5.91 -1.37 -10.58
C THR A 48 -5.45 -0.61 -9.33
N GLY A 49 -4.23 -0.07 -9.36
CA GLY A 49 -3.66 0.69 -8.25
C GLY A 49 -2.82 -0.12 -7.25
N LEU A 50 -2.75 -1.46 -7.32
CA LEU A 50 -2.03 -2.32 -6.35
C LEU A 50 -2.76 -2.44 -4.99
N VAL A 51 -2.43 -3.45 -4.17
CA VAL A 51 -3.18 -3.82 -2.95
C VAL A 51 -3.14 -2.70 -1.91
N VAL A 52 -1.95 -2.20 -1.58
CA VAL A 52 -1.80 -1.17 -0.53
C VAL A 52 -2.44 0.15 -0.92
N ASN A 53 -2.23 0.65 -2.15
CA ASN A 53 -2.84 1.93 -2.54
C ASN A 53 -4.36 1.81 -2.62
N ARG A 54 -4.90 0.66 -3.05
CA ARG A 54 -6.35 0.44 -3.07
C ARG A 54 -6.94 0.51 -1.67
N ILE A 55 -6.32 -0.17 -0.69
CA ILE A 55 -6.73 -0.13 0.71
C ILE A 55 -6.59 1.30 1.26
N GLY A 56 -5.46 1.96 1.01
CA GLY A 56 -5.21 3.33 1.46
C GLY A 56 -6.21 4.35 0.90
N ALA A 57 -6.58 4.22 -0.37
CA ALA A 57 -7.60 5.07 -0.99
C ALA A 57 -8.98 4.87 -0.34
N SER A 58 -9.38 3.63 -0.04
CA SER A 58 -10.64 3.35 0.66
C SER A 58 -10.65 3.94 2.08
N ILE A 59 -9.56 3.77 2.84
CA ILE A 59 -9.44 4.33 4.20
C ILE A 59 -9.55 5.86 4.16
N LYS A 60 -8.78 6.51 3.27
CA LYS A 60 -8.81 7.97 3.11
C LYS A 60 -10.19 8.47 2.67
N GLY A 61 -10.87 7.75 1.79
CA GLY A 61 -12.23 8.07 1.37
C GLY A 61 -13.22 8.10 2.54
N GLU A 62 -13.18 7.07 3.38
CA GLU A 62 -14.05 7.00 4.57
C GLU A 62 -13.72 8.11 5.58
N ILE A 63 -12.44 8.39 5.81
CA ILE A 63 -12.01 9.49 6.69
C ILE A 63 -12.59 10.82 6.19
N LEU A 64 -12.55 11.09 4.88
CA LEU A 64 -13.13 12.32 4.32
C LEU A 64 -14.63 12.43 4.61
N LEU A 65 -15.38 11.32 4.58
CA LEU A 65 -16.80 11.31 4.94
C LEU A 65 -17.00 11.61 6.43
N VAL A 66 -16.25 10.95 7.32
CA VAL A 66 -16.29 11.19 8.78
C VAL A 66 -16.00 12.65 9.12
N LEU A 67 -15.02 13.25 8.44
CA LEU A 67 -14.66 14.66 8.61
C LEU A 67 -15.75 15.59 8.03
N ALA A 68 -16.33 15.24 6.87
CA ALA A 68 -17.41 16.02 6.27
C ALA A 68 -18.68 16.01 7.11
N ASP A 69 -18.98 14.89 7.76
CA ASP A 69 -20.11 14.73 8.69
C ASP A 69 -19.85 15.40 10.05
N GLY A 70 -18.63 15.90 10.29
CA GLY A 70 -18.26 16.59 11.53
C GLY A 70 -18.20 15.69 12.75
N VAL A 71 -18.07 14.37 12.56
CA VAL A 71 -18.01 13.38 13.65
C VAL A 71 -16.76 13.60 14.52
N THR A 72 -15.65 14.02 13.90
CA THR A 72 -14.39 14.37 14.58
C THR A 72 -13.50 15.23 13.65
N ASP A 73 -12.26 15.53 14.08
CA ASP A 73 -11.27 16.28 13.30
C ASP A 73 -10.07 15.41 12.85
N ALA A 74 -9.34 15.89 11.85
CA ALA A 74 -8.21 15.16 11.26
C ALA A 74 -7.08 14.85 12.27
N PRO A 75 -6.67 15.78 13.17
CA PRO A 75 -5.71 15.46 14.22
C PRO A 75 -6.14 14.30 15.13
N THR A 76 -7.42 14.24 15.50
CA THR A 76 -7.97 13.16 16.33
C THR A 76 -7.94 11.83 15.61
N VAL A 77 -8.32 11.79 14.32
CA VAL A 77 -8.22 10.58 13.48
C VAL A 77 -6.77 10.09 13.42
N ASP A 78 -5.82 11.00 13.19
CA ASP A 78 -4.40 10.68 13.14
C ASP A 78 -3.88 10.11 14.46
N GLU A 79 -4.23 10.70 15.59
CA GLU A 79 -3.82 10.21 16.92
C GLU A 79 -4.40 8.82 17.22
N ILE A 80 -5.68 8.58 16.92
CA ILE A 80 -6.30 7.26 17.09
C ILE A 80 -5.57 6.22 16.22
N PHE A 81 -5.32 6.55 14.95
CA PHE A 81 -4.65 5.65 14.02
C PHE A 81 -3.21 5.34 14.46
N LYS A 82 -2.43 6.36 14.83
CA LYS A 82 -1.08 6.19 15.37
C LYS A 82 -1.07 5.35 16.64
N SER A 83 -2.05 5.55 17.53
CA SER A 83 -2.17 4.80 18.79
C SER A 83 -2.43 3.30 18.57
N TRP A 84 -3.37 2.96 17.69
CA TRP A 84 -3.75 1.57 17.41
C TRP A 84 -2.70 0.81 16.60
N PHE A 85 -2.20 1.43 15.52
CA PHE A 85 -1.26 0.76 14.60
C PHE A 85 0.20 0.94 14.97
N LYS A 86 0.50 1.71 16.04
CA LYS A 86 1.86 2.13 16.40
C LYS A 86 2.61 2.73 15.20
N ALA A 87 1.87 3.45 14.36
CA ALA A 87 2.37 4.06 13.15
C ALA A 87 3.08 5.38 13.47
N ALA A 88 4.11 5.73 12.70
CA ALA A 88 4.77 7.02 12.81
C ALA A 88 3.95 8.17 12.20
N LYS A 89 3.04 7.86 11.28
CA LYS A 89 2.19 8.82 10.56
C LYS A 89 0.74 8.36 10.59
N GLY A 90 -0.17 9.32 10.71
CA GLY A 90 -1.61 9.10 10.56
C GLY A 90 -2.04 9.06 9.09
N PRO A 91 -3.29 8.70 8.82
CA PRO A 91 -3.82 8.56 7.47
C PRO A 91 -4.24 9.89 6.82
N CYS A 92 -4.40 10.97 7.59
CA CYS A 92 -4.76 12.31 7.10
C CYS A 92 -3.56 13.07 6.52
#